data_AF-A0A7V8JK42-F1
#
_entry.id   AF-A0A7V8JK42-F1
#
_cell.length_a   1.000
_cell.length_b   1.000
_cell.length_c   1.000
_cell.angle_alpha   90.00
_cell.angle_beta   90.00
_cell.angle_gamma   90.00
#
_symmetry.space_group_name_H-M   'P 1'
#
loop_
_entity.id
_entity.type
_entity.pdbx_description
1 polymer ?
#
loop_
_entity_poly.entity_id
_entity_poly.type
_entity_poly.pdbx_seq_one_letter_code
_entity_poly.pdbx_strand_id
1 'polypeptide(L)'
;MRIGEVHFAQVVTSVFDGRGERLGFAVEWHDRTQELQLENAVAGIVEAAARGDLDQRLQAANGASFLEGLTGGINQLLGTFSGTVDEARRMLAALANGELDQRMHGDYQGAFAAMQRDANATAEQLSRMVGHIQQCAQAIDTAAQEIAVGNSALSECSERQAAHLQETAASMEELTATVRQNASHARQASAVAEATQTAAGEGNVAMQQVVQTMQAIEAASRRIGDITTVIDGIDFQTNILALNAAVEAARAGEQGRGFAVVASEVRTLAQRSASAAKEIKGLIDDAGQQVGQGA
;
A
#
# COMPACT_ATOMS: atom_id res chain seq x y z
N MET A 1 92.49 53.29 -1.28
CA MET A 1 93.07 53.64 -2.59
C MET A 1 93.01 52.42 -3.49
N ARG A 2 92.56 52.55 -4.74
CA ARG A 2 92.56 51.44 -5.72
C ARG A 2 93.76 51.59 -6.64
N ILE A 3 94.60 50.56 -6.72
CA ILE A 3 95.76 50.50 -7.62
C ILE A 3 95.64 49.23 -8.44
N GLY A 4 95.34 49.37 -9.73
CA GLY A 4 94.98 48.22 -10.57
C GLY A 4 93.73 47.51 -10.03
N GLU A 5 93.82 46.20 -9.84
CA GLU A 5 92.75 45.36 -9.28
C GLU A 5 92.77 45.31 -7.73
N VAL A 6 93.83 45.85 -7.12
CA VAL A 6 94.05 45.73 -5.67
C VAL A 6 93.57 46.99 -4.95
N HIS A 7 92.90 46.77 -3.82
CA HIS A 7 92.34 47.81 -2.98
C HIS A 7 93.13 47.87 -1.68
N PHE A 8 93.76 49.01 -1.39
CA PHE A 8 94.52 49.19 -0.17
C PHE A 8 93.83 50.18 0.78
N ALA A 9 93.76 49.84 2.06
CA ALA A 9 93.63 50.82 3.12
C ALA A 9 95.01 51.39 3.44
N GLN A 10 95.08 52.69 3.68
CA GLN A 10 96.32 53.36 4.04
C GLN A 10 96.21 53.92 5.45
N VAL A 11 97.18 53.60 6.29
CA VAL A 11 97.35 54.22 7.59
C VAL A 11 98.58 55.11 7.49
N VAL A 12 98.38 56.43 7.61
CA VAL A 12 99.46 57.41 7.52
C VAL A 12 99.80 57.89 8.92
N THR A 13 101.02 57.59 9.38
CA THR A 13 101.52 57.99 10.71
C THR A 13 102.70 58.94 10.55
N SER A 14 102.65 60.09 11.23
CA SER A 14 103.74 61.07 11.22
C SER A 14 104.94 60.56 12.03
N VAL A 15 106.14 60.62 11.44
CA VAL A 15 107.40 60.23 12.11
C VAL A 15 108.15 61.47 12.54
N PHE A 16 108.58 61.52 13.79
CA PHE A 16 109.30 62.64 14.40
C PHE A 16 110.69 62.21 14.89
N ASP A 17 111.64 63.13 14.94
CA ASP A 17 112.98 62.90 15.49
C ASP A 17 113.03 63.02 17.02
N GLY A 18 114.21 62.77 17.62
CA GLY A 18 114.42 62.88 19.07
C GLY A 18 114.34 64.31 19.64
N ARG A 19 114.20 65.34 18.79
CA ARG A 19 114.00 66.75 19.16
C ARG A 19 112.56 67.23 18.92
N GLY A 20 111.68 66.36 18.40
CA GLY A 20 110.29 66.66 18.11
C GLY A 20 110.04 67.25 16.71
N GLU A 21 111.04 67.34 15.83
CA GLU A 21 110.86 67.79 14.45
C GLU A 21 110.37 66.65 13.55
N ARG A 22 109.39 66.92 12.70
CA ARG A 22 108.78 65.90 11.82
C ARG A 22 109.77 65.49 10.71
N LEU A 23 110.17 64.24 10.72
CA LEU A 23 111.06 63.65 9.71
C LEU A 23 110.31 63.23 8.43
N GLY A 24 109.05 62.85 8.56
CA GLY A 24 108.25 62.42 7.40
C GLY A 24 106.96 61.71 7.79
N PHE A 25 106.44 60.91 6.86
CA PHE A 25 105.27 60.05 7.07
C PHE A 25 105.68 58.59 6.82
N ALA A 26 105.29 57.71 7.74
CA ALA A 26 105.19 56.29 7.48
C ALA A 26 103.79 56.03 6.91
N VAL A 27 103.72 55.35 5.76
CA VAL A 27 102.45 54.92 5.17
C VAL A 27 102.44 53.40 5.20
N GLU A 28 101.54 52.83 5.99
CA GLU A 28 101.25 51.40 5.96
C GLU A 28 100.12 51.14 4.97
N TRP A 29 100.31 50.14 4.12
CA TRP A 29 99.36 49.73 3.10
C TRP A 29 98.83 48.35 3.48
N HIS A 30 97.54 48.27 3.76
CA HIS A 30 96.85 47.02 4.04
C HIS A 30 95.98 46.64 2.85
N ASP A 31 96.26 45.50 2.22
CA ASP A 31 95.44 44.99 1.12
C ASP A 31 94.08 44.52 1.65
N ARG A 32 93.00 45.19 1.23
CA ARG A 32 91.60 44.91 1.56
C ARG A 32 90.82 44.41 0.36
N THR A 33 91.49 43.95 -0.69
CA THR A 33 90.83 43.49 -1.93
C THR A 33 89.87 42.34 -1.65
N GLN A 34 90.30 41.35 -0.86
CA GLN A 34 89.49 40.19 -0.53
C GLN A 34 88.28 40.55 0.35
N GLU A 35 88.47 41.47 1.29
CA GLU A 35 87.38 41.96 2.15
C GLU A 35 86.29 42.66 1.32
N LEU A 36 86.68 43.58 0.45
CA LEU A 36 85.73 44.29 -0.43
C LEU A 36 85.06 43.37 -1.45
N GLN A 37 85.77 42.37 -1.96
CA GLN A 37 85.17 41.35 -2.84
C GLN A 37 84.13 40.53 -2.09
N LEU A 38 84.43 40.10 -0.86
CA LEU A 38 83.47 39.36 -0.04
C LEU A 38 82.27 40.23 0.35
N GLU A 39 82.47 41.50 0.76
CA GLU A 39 81.38 42.43 1.08
C GLU A 39 80.41 42.57 -0.10
N ASN A 40 80.92 42.78 -1.31
CA ASN A 40 80.09 42.88 -2.51
C ASN A 40 79.40 41.54 -2.85
N ALA A 41 80.08 40.42 -2.68
CA ALA A 41 79.51 39.09 -2.91
C ALA A 41 78.40 38.75 -1.91
N VAL A 42 78.58 39.10 -0.63
CA VAL A 42 77.58 38.96 0.43
C VAL A 42 76.36 39.82 0.10
N ALA A 43 76.56 41.09 -0.27
CA ALA A 43 75.47 41.97 -0.67
C ALA A 43 74.65 41.39 -1.83
N GLY A 44 75.32 40.87 -2.86
CA GLY A 44 74.65 40.23 -4.00
C GLY A 44 73.84 38.98 -3.62
N ILE A 45 74.37 38.13 -2.74
CA ILE A 45 73.68 36.92 -2.29
C ILE A 45 72.49 37.26 -1.38
N VAL A 46 72.61 38.27 -0.52
CA VAL A 46 71.49 38.72 0.31
C VAL A 46 70.36 39.26 -0.58
N GLU A 47 70.68 40.02 -1.63
CA GLU A 47 69.69 40.50 -2.60
C GLU A 47 69.05 39.36 -3.41
N ALA A 48 69.83 38.35 -3.79
CA ALA A 48 69.31 37.14 -4.45
C ALA A 48 68.36 36.38 -3.52
N ALA A 49 68.78 36.13 -2.27
CA ALA A 49 67.99 35.42 -1.27
C ALA A 49 66.70 36.16 -0.91
N ALA A 50 66.74 37.51 -0.82
CA ALA A 50 65.56 38.33 -0.59
C ALA A 50 64.52 38.23 -1.74
N ARG A 51 64.96 37.88 -2.95
CA ARG A 51 64.09 37.60 -4.11
C ARG A 51 63.71 36.12 -4.24
N GLY A 52 64.15 35.27 -3.32
CA GLY A 52 63.86 33.83 -3.31
C GLY A 52 64.86 32.97 -4.11
N ASP A 53 65.94 33.54 -4.63
CA ASP A 53 67.04 32.76 -5.21
C ASP A 53 68.00 32.33 -4.10
N LEU A 54 67.86 31.06 -3.67
CA LEU A 54 68.59 30.46 -2.57
C LEU A 54 69.67 29.49 -3.03
N ASP A 55 69.98 29.42 -4.33
CA ASP A 55 70.94 28.47 -4.88
C ASP A 55 72.35 29.08 -5.01
N GLN A 56 72.46 30.40 -4.92
CA GLN A 56 73.75 31.08 -4.94
C GLN A 56 74.58 30.79 -3.68
N ARG A 57 75.89 30.68 -3.86
CA ARG A 57 76.85 30.38 -2.77
C ARG A 57 78.05 31.31 -2.84
N LEU A 58 78.54 31.72 -1.68
CA LEU A 58 79.80 32.45 -1.56
C LEU A 58 80.97 31.52 -1.88
N GLN A 59 81.94 32.01 -2.63
CA GLN A 59 83.20 31.31 -2.87
C GLN A 59 84.13 31.46 -1.65
N ALA A 60 84.98 30.46 -1.42
CA ALA A 60 85.96 30.50 -0.34
C ALA A 60 86.96 31.64 -0.55
N ALA A 61 87.12 32.50 0.46
CA ALA A 61 88.10 33.57 0.45
C ALA A 61 89.44 33.04 0.98
N ASN A 62 90.48 33.05 0.14
CA ASN A 62 91.81 32.55 0.52
C ASN A 62 92.60 33.64 1.26
N GLY A 63 92.74 33.56 2.59
CA GLY A 63 93.71 34.42 3.29
C GLY A 63 93.40 34.82 4.73
N ALA A 64 92.16 34.59 5.22
CA ALA A 64 91.80 34.90 6.60
C ALA A 64 90.74 33.94 7.16
N SER A 65 91.04 33.29 8.29
CA SER A 65 90.18 32.30 8.96
C SER A 65 88.77 32.83 9.31
N PHE A 66 88.65 34.13 9.60
CA PHE A 66 87.35 34.76 9.86
C PHE A 66 86.44 34.79 8.62
N LEU A 67 87.00 35.18 7.45
CA LEU A 67 86.25 35.29 6.20
C LEU A 67 85.75 33.91 5.72
N GLU A 68 86.56 32.87 5.92
CA GLU A 68 86.16 31.48 5.65
C GLU A 68 84.99 31.03 6.54
N GLY A 69 85.03 31.35 7.84
CA GLY A 69 83.95 31.05 8.77
C GLY A 69 82.64 31.75 8.41
N LEU A 70 82.71 33.03 7.99
CA LEU A 70 81.54 33.79 7.55
C LEU A 70 80.92 33.20 6.27
N THR A 71 81.76 32.90 5.27
CA THR A 71 81.34 32.24 4.02
C THR A 71 80.67 30.89 4.30
N GLY A 72 81.28 30.08 5.16
CA GLY A 72 80.72 28.79 5.58
C GLY A 72 79.36 28.94 6.26
N GLY A 73 79.25 29.87 7.22
CA GLY A 73 78.00 30.14 7.94
C GLY A 73 76.86 30.60 7.03
N ILE A 74 77.13 31.52 6.09
CA ILE A 74 76.13 32.00 5.13
C ILE A 74 75.69 30.87 4.18
N ASN A 75 76.64 30.09 3.65
CA ASN A 75 76.32 28.98 2.77
C ASN A 75 75.51 27.87 3.49
N GLN A 76 75.81 27.59 4.75
CA GLN A 76 75.06 26.64 5.57
C GLN A 76 73.63 27.14 5.85
N LEU A 77 73.47 28.44 6.15
CA LEU A 77 72.16 29.06 6.35
C LEU A 77 71.31 28.96 5.07
N LEU A 78 71.86 29.33 3.92
CA LEU A 78 71.18 29.24 2.63
C LEU A 78 70.83 27.80 2.25
N GLY A 79 71.74 26.86 2.49
CA GLY A 79 71.50 25.44 2.25
C GLY A 79 70.35 24.89 3.11
N THR A 80 70.32 25.25 4.40
CA THR A 80 69.25 24.86 5.32
C THR A 80 67.91 25.47 4.91
N PHE A 81 67.90 26.76 4.55
CA PHE A 81 66.69 27.46 4.14
C PHE A 81 66.14 26.93 2.81
N SER A 82 67.00 26.78 1.79
CA SER A 82 66.64 26.21 0.48
C SER A 82 66.04 24.82 0.62
N GLY A 83 66.72 23.90 1.32
CA GLY A 83 66.22 22.54 1.51
C GLY A 83 64.89 22.47 2.25
N THR A 84 64.67 23.34 3.24
CA THR A 84 63.41 23.39 3.99
C THR A 84 62.26 23.93 3.14
N VAL A 85 62.50 24.98 2.36
CA VAL A 85 61.51 25.55 1.44
C VAL A 85 61.15 24.56 0.34
N ASP A 86 62.13 23.83 -0.21
CA ASP A 86 61.87 22.80 -1.21
C ASP A 86 61.06 21.64 -0.66
N GLU A 87 61.31 21.21 0.58
CA GLU A 87 60.51 20.17 1.24
C GLU A 87 59.05 20.61 1.42
N ALA A 88 58.84 21.85 1.88
CA ALA A 88 57.50 22.41 2.02
C ALA A 88 56.79 22.54 0.66
N ARG A 89 57.50 23.02 -0.36
CA ARG A 89 56.98 23.15 -1.73
C ARG A 89 56.59 21.79 -2.31
N ARG A 90 57.42 20.75 -2.13
CA ARG A 90 57.10 19.38 -2.56
C ARG A 90 55.83 18.85 -1.90
N MET A 91 55.73 19.01 -0.59
CA MET A 91 54.57 18.55 0.16
C MET A 91 53.29 19.30 -0.24
N LEU A 92 53.35 20.63 -0.39
CA LEU A 92 52.21 21.43 -0.83
C LEU A 92 51.78 21.09 -2.26
N ALA A 93 52.73 20.80 -3.16
CA ALA A 93 52.42 20.35 -4.51
C ALA A 93 51.73 18.99 -4.53
N ALA A 94 52.18 18.05 -3.70
CA ALA A 94 51.53 16.76 -3.52
C ALA A 94 50.10 16.91 -2.98
N LEU A 95 49.91 17.73 -1.94
CA LEU A 95 48.58 18.05 -1.41
C LEU A 95 47.64 18.65 -2.47
N ALA A 96 48.16 19.55 -3.32
CA ALA A 96 47.39 20.13 -4.42
C ALA A 96 46.97 19.10 -5.48
N ASN A 97 47.75 18.03 -5.65
CA ASN A 97 47.43 16.90 -6.53
C ASN A 97 46.55 15.83 -5.84
N GLY A 98 46.17 16.02 -4.57
CA GLY A 98 45.35 15.08 -3.81
C GLY A 98 46.15 13.95 -3.15
N GLU A 99 47.48 14.02 -3.16
CA GLU A 99 48.37 13.08 -2.48
C GLU A 99 48.49 13.48 -0.99
N LEU A 100 47.57 12.97 -0.17
CA LEU A 100 47.45 13.32 1.26
C LEU A 100 48.34 12.47 2.18
N ASP A 101 49.16 11.59 1.61
CA ASP A 101 50.11 10.71 2.31
C ASP A 101 51.51 11.32 2.43
N GLN A 102 51.84 12.32 1.59
CA GLN A 102 53.12 13.02 1.62
C GLN A 102 53.30 13.86 2.89
N ARG A 103 54.51 13.84 3.45
CA ARG A 103 54.88 14.58 4.67
C ARG A 103 56.24 15.25 4.48
N MET A 104 56.46 16.33 5.22
CA MET A 104 57.77 16.94 5.35
C MET A 104 58.67 16.08 6.25
N HIS A 105 59.84 15.69 5.76
CA HIS A 105 60.85 14.92 6.49
C HIS A 105 62.14 15.71 6.69
N GLY A 106 62.83 15.48 7.81
CA GLY A 106 64.09 16.15 8.16
C GLY A 106 64.20 16.45 9.65
N ASP A 107 65.43 16.71 10.10
CA ASP A 107 65.74 17.17 11.46
C ASP A 107 65.83 18.71 11.45
N TYR A 108 64.68 19.35 11.68
CA TYR A 108 64.56 20.81 11.72
C TYR A 108 64.53 21.31 13.16
N GLN A 109 64.98 22.56 13.35
CA GLN A 109 64.93 23.22 14.66
C GLN A 109 64.20 24.57 14.58
N GLY A 110 63.75 25.06 15.74
CA GLY A 110 63.09 26.36 15.86
C GLY A 110 61.86 26.51 14.95
N ALA A 111 61.82 27.59 14.16
CA ALA A 111 60.71 27.90 13.28
C ALA A 111 60.48 26.85 12.18
N PHE A 112 61.54 26.22 11.66
CA PHE A 112 61.43 25.18 10.64
C PHE A 112 60.78 23.90 11.19
N ALA A 113 61.08 23.54 12.44
CA ALA A 113 60.42 22.43 13.13
C ALA A 113 58.92 22.70 13.36
N ALA A 114 58.56 23.94 13.70
CA ALA A 114 57.16 24.34 13.80
C ALA A 114 56.45 24.22 12.45
N MET A 115 57.06 24.74 11.38
CA MET A 115 56.52 24.63 10.02
C MET A 115 56.30 23.17 9.58
N GLN A 116 57.27 22.28 9.83
CA GLN A 116 57.12 20.85 9.55
C GLN A 116 55.92 20.24 10.29
N ARG A 117 55.78 20.54 11.59
CA ARG A 117 54.66 20.02 12.40
C ARG A 117 53.32 20.51 11.88
N ASP A 118 53.19 21.81 11.59
CA ASP A 118 51.94 22.41 11.14
C ASP A 118 51.56 21.92 9.73
N ALA A 119 52.53 21.78 8.84
CA ALA A 119 52.33 21.22 7.51
C ALA A 119 51.86 19.76 7.60
N ASN A 120 52.58 18.92 8.36
CA ASN A 120 52.22 17.51 8.55
C ASN A 120 50.85 17.33 9.21
N ALA A 121 50.51 18.15 10.21
CA ALA A 121 49.20 18.15 10.86
C ALA A 121 48.08 18.53 9.88
N THR A 122 48.34 19.49 8.97
CA THR A 122 47.38 19.88 7.92
C THR A 122 47.11 18.73 6.96
N ALA A 123 48.14 18.03 6.49
CA ALA A 123 47.97 16.87 5.62
C ALA A 123 47.22 15.72 6.32
N GLU A 124 47.51 15.47 7.59
CA GLU A 124 46.80 14.48 8.39
C GLU A 124 45.32 14.83 8.57
N GLN A 125 45.00 16.10 8.85
CA GLN A 125 43.62 16.55 8.99
C GLN A 125 42.84 16.43 7.68
N LEU A 126 43.44 16.80 6.56
CA LEU A 126 42.82 16.64 5.24
C LEU A 126 42.61 15.15 4.91
N SER A 127 43.61 14.30 5.17
CA SER A 127 43.50 12.84 4.97
C SER A 127 42.34 12.25 5.77
N ARG A 128 42.18 12.63 7.05
CA ARG A 128 41.05 12.21 7.88
C ARG A 128 39.71 12.70 7.35
N MET A 129 39.61 13.97 6.94
CA MET A 129 38.39 14.51 6.35
C MET A 129 37.98 13.76 5.08
N VAL A 130 38.91 13.50 4.17
CA VAL A 130 38.65 12.73 2.94
C VAL A 130 38.25 11.30 3.27
N GLY A 131 38.90 10.65 4.22
CA GLY A 131 38.53 9.32 4.70
C GLY A 131 37.09 9.28 5.24
N HIS A 132 36.69 10.26 6.05
CA HIS A 132 35.30 10.36 6.52
C HIS A 132 34.31 10.59 5.38
N ILE A 133 34.65 11.43 4.39
CA ILE A 133 33.79 11.65 3.22
C ILE A 133 33.60 10.34 2.42
N GLN A 134 34.68 9.57 2.21
CA GLN A 134 34.60 8.28 1.53
C GLN A 134 33.73 7.27 2.28
N GLN A 135 33.87 7.19 3.61
CA GLN A 135 33.02 6.33 4.45
C GLN A 135 31.55 6.74 4.37
N CYS A 136 31.25 8.03 4.44
CA CYS A 136 29.89 8.54 4.28
C CYS A 136 29.32 8.22 2.89
N ALA A 137 30.11 8.39 1.83
CA ALA A 137 29.68 8.06 0.46
C ALA A 137 29.37 6.57 0.31
N GLN A 138 30.18 5.68 0.90
CA GLN A 138 29.93 4.24 0.88
C GLN A 138 28.67 3.85 1.67
N ALA A 139 28.42 4.50 2.81
CA ALA A 139 27.20 4.30 3.57
C ALA A 139 25.96 4.76 2.80
N ILE A 140 26.05 5.90 2.10
CA ILE A 140 24.98 6.41 1.23
C ILE A 140 24.71 5.45 0.06
N ASP A 141 25.75 4.93 -0.59
CA ASP A 141 25.60 3.97 -1.70
C ASP A 141 24.90 2.69 -1.24
N THR A 142 25.30 2.17 -0.08
CA THR A 142 24.67 0.99 0.54
C THR A 142 23.18 1.27 0.84
N ALA A 143 22.87 2.41 1.47
CA ALA A 143 21.50 2.79 1.77
C ALA A 143 20.65 2.97 0.50
N ALA A 144 21.23 3.54 -0.57
CA ALA A 144 20.55 3.70 -1.85
C ALA A 144 20.23 2.34 -2.51
N GLN A 145 21.12 1.36 -2.41
CA GLN A 145 20.88 -0.01 -2.89
C GLN A 145 19.78 -0.70 -2.09
N GLU A 146 19.76 -0.57 -0.75
CA GLU A 146 18.69 -1.09 0.10
C GLU A 146 17.33 -0.46 -0.26
N ILE A 147 17.30 0.86 -0.48
CA ILE A 147 16.09 1.56 -0.96
C ILE A 147 15.64 1.02 -2.31
N ALA A 148 16.56 0.81 -3.27
CA ALA A 148 16.22 0.30 -4.59
C ALA A 148 15.59 -1.10 -4.52
N VAL A 149 16.18 -2.01 -3.73
CA VAL A 149 15.64 -3.36 -3.49
C VAL A 149 14.26 -3.27 -2.82
N GLY A 150 14.12 -2.44 -1.79
CA GLY A 150 12.85 -2.22 -1.11
C GLY A 150 11.76 -1.68 -2.04
N ASN A 151 12.11 -0.75 -2.93
CA ASN A 151 11.19 -0.17 -3.89
C ASN A 151 10.73 -1.20 -4.94
N SER A 152 11.62 -2.08 -5.42
CA SER A 152 11.23 -3.18 -6.32
C SER A 152 10.25 -4.14 -5.64
N ALA A 153 10.50 -4.52 -4.38
CA ALA A 153 9.59 -5.37 -3.62
C ALA A 153 8.23 -4.71 -3.37
N LEU A 154 8.22 -3.40 -3.10
CA LEU A 154 6.98 -2.62 -2.94
C LEU A 154 6.18 -2.53 -4.23
N SER A 155 6.86 -2.37 -5.37
CA SER A 155 6.22 -2.39 -6.70
C SER A 155 5.53 -3.73 -6.95
N GLU A 156 6.23 -4.86 -6.73
CA GLU A 156 5.66 -6.19 -6.90
C GLU A 156 4.47 -6.44 -5.95
N CYS A 157 4.59 -6.02 -4.69
CA CYS A 157 3.48 -6.11 -3.74
C CYS A 157 2.27 -5.26 -4.19
N SER A 158 2.50 -4.06 -4.71
CA SER A 158 1.44 -3.18 -5.21
C SER A 158 0.75 -3.77 -6.44
N GLU A 159 1.50 -4.38 -7.36
CA GLU A 159 0.95 -5.10 -8.51
C GLU A 159 0.09 -6.31 -8.08
N ARG A 160 0.57 -7.12 -7.13
CA ARG A 160 -0.22 -8.22 -6.55
C ARG A 160 -1.49 -7.72 -5.87
N GLN A 161 -1.40 -6.61 -5.14
CA GLN A 161 -2.58 -6.03 -4.48
C GLN A 161 -3.59 -5.47 -5.49
N ALA A 162 -3.13 -4.86 -6.58
CA ALA A 162 -4.00 -4.44 -7.67
C ALA A 162 -4.73 -5.63 -8.31
N ALA A 163 -4.03 -6.75 -8.52
CA ALA A 163 -4.64 -7.98 -9.03
C ALA A 163 -5.71 -8.55 -8.07
N HIS A 164 -5.44 -8.58 -6.76
CA HIS A 164 -6.44 -9.00 -5.76
C HIS A 164 -7.65 -8.06 -5.70
N LEU A 165 -7.46 -6.76 -5.89
CA LEU A 165 -8.57 -5.80 -5.99
C LEU A 165 -9.41 -6.03 -7.25
N GLN A 166 -8.79 -6.39 -8.37
CA GLN A 166 -9.51 -6.77 -9.60
C GLN A 166 -10.34 -8.05 -9.38
N GLU A 167 -9.79 -9.06 -8.74
CA GLU A 167 -10.51 -10.30 -8.39
C GLU A 167 -11.67 -10.04 -7.42
N THR A 168 -11.45 -9.18 -6.43
CA THR A 168 -12.50 -8.75 -5.49
C THR A 168 -13.60 -7.98 -6.20
N ALA A 169 -13.26 -7.08 -7.13
CA ALA A 169 -14.23 -6.34 -7.93
C ALA A 169 -15.07 -7.28 -8.82
N ALA A 170 -14.43 -8.24 -9.49
CA ALA A 170 -15.13 -9.25 -10.29
C ALA A 170 -16.08 -10.10 -9.43
N SER A 171 -15.63 -10.52 -8.25
CA SER A 171 -16.48 -11.24 -7.28
C SER A 171 -17.67 -10.41 -6.82
N MET A 172 -17.48 -9.10 -6.61
CA MET A 172 -18.57 -8.17 -6.27
C MET A 172 -19.57 -7.98 -7.43
N GLU A 173 -19.13 -8.01 -8.68
CA GLU A 173 -20.01 -7.99 -9.85
C GLU A 173 -20.88 -9.25 -9.92
N GLU A 174 -20.29 -10.43 -9.72
CA GLU A 174 -21.01 -11.71 -9.69
C GLU A 174 -22.02 -11.79 -8.54
N LEU A 175 -21.63 -11.33 -7.35
CA LEU A 175 -22.54 -11.20 -6.20
C LEU A 175 -23.69 -10.25 -6.52
N THR A 176 -23.41 -9.09 -7.13
CA THR A 176 -24.44 -8.12 -7.51
C THR A 176 -25.42 -8.71 -8.53
N ALA A 177 -24.92 -9.48 -9.50
CA ALA A 177 -25.75 -10.17 -10.48
C ALA A 177 -26.66 -11.20 -9.78
N THR A 178 -26.10 -12.00 -8.87
CA THR A 178 -26.85 -12.99 -8.09
C THR A 178 -27.92 -12.35 -7.21
N VAL A 179 -27.61 -11.22 -6.56
CA VAL A 179 -28.57 -10.47 -5.74
C VAL A 179 -29.72 -9.92 -6.61
N ARG A 180 -29.42 -9.38 -7.81
CA ARG A 180 -30.46 -8.94 -8.75
C ARG A 180 -31.34 -10.10 -9.21
N GLN A 181 -30.76 -11.27 -9.48
CA GLN A 181 -31.51 -12.47 -9.86
C GLN A 181 -32.41 -12.93 -8.72
N ASN A 182 -31.91 -13.00 -7.49
CA ASN A 182 -32.69 -13.36 -6.31
C ASN A 182 -33.86 -12.39 -6.07
N ALA A 183 -33.63 -11.08 -6.23
CA ALA A 183 -34.71 -10.08 -6.15
C ALA A 183 -35.78 -10.29 -7.24
N SER A 184 -35.37 -10.69 -8.46
CA SER A 184 -36.30 -11.05 -9.52
C SER A 184 -37.12 -12.30 -9.19
N HIS A 185 -36.47 -13.37 -8.72
CA HIS A 185 -37.13 -14.60 -8.30
C HIS A 185 -38.10 -14.34 -7.15
N ALA A 186 -37.75 -13.52 -6.16
CA ALA A 186 -38.64 -13.15 -5.06
C ALA A 186 -39.91 -12.43 -5.56
N ARG A 187 -39.77 -11.51 -6.53
CA ARG A 187 -40.92 -10.84 -7.16
C ARG A 187 -41.80 -11.84 -7.92
N GLN A 188 -41.20 -12.75 -8.68
CA GLN A 188 -41.94 -13.78 -9.40
C GLN A 188 -42.69 -14.72 -8.45
N ALA A 189 -42.03 -15.17 -7.37
CA ALA A 189 -42.65 -16.01 -6.35
C ALA A 189 -43.83 -15.28 -5.67
N SER A 190 -43.69 -13.98 -5.38
CA SER A 190 -44.78 -13.16 -4.83
C SER A 190 -45.97 -13.09 -5.79
N ALA A 191 -45.74 -12.90 -7.09
CA ALA A 191 -46.81 -12.86 -8.09
C ALA A 191 -47.54 -14.20 -8.21
N VAL A 192 -46.79 -15.32 -8.17
CA VAL A 192 -47.38 -16.67 -8.19
C VAL A 192 -48.21 -16.92 -6.93
N ALA A 193 -47.73 -16.49 -5.75
CA ALA A 193 -48.47 -16.60 -4.50
C ALA A 193 -49.79 -15.80 -4.55
N GLU A 194 -49.77 -14.59 -5.09
CA GLU A 194 -50.97 -13.75 -5.27
C GLU A 194 -51.98 -14.37 -6.25
N ALA A 195 -51.50 -14.91 -7.38
CA ALA A 195 -52.35 -15.64 -8.32
C ALA A 195 -52.98 -16.88 -7.67
N THR A 196 -52.21 -17.61 -6.85
CA THR A 196 -52.69 -18.78 -6.12
C THR A 196 -53.74 -18.39 -5.06
N GLN A 197 -53.54 -17.28 -4.36
CA GLN A 197 -54.50 -16.74 -3.40
C GLN A 197 -55.83 -16.37 -4.10
N THR A 198 -55.75 -15.74 -5.27
CA THR A 198 -56.92 -15.40 -6.09
C THR A 198 -57.68 -16.65 -6.51
N ALA A 199 -56.99 -17.64 -7.06
CA ALA A 199 -57.60 -18.91 -7.48
C ALA A 199 -58.24 -19.67 -6.30
N ALA A 200 -57.60 -19.67 -5.12
CA ALA A 200 -58.17 -20.24 -3.91
C ALA A 200 -59.43 -19.48 -3.46
N GLY A 201 -59.46 -18.16 -3.61
CA GLY A 201 -60.63 -17.32 -3.35
C GLY A 201 -61.81 -17.66 -4.28
N GLU A 202 -61.56 -17.79 -5.58
CA GLU A 202 -62.56 -18.23 -6.56
C GLU A 202 -63.08 -19.64 -6.25
N GLY A 203 -62.19 -20.56 -5.88
CA GLY A 203 -62.55 -21.91 -5.46
C GLY A 203 -63.44 -21.91 -4.21
N ASN A 204 -63.19 -21.03 -3.24
CA ASN A 204 -64.02 -20.88 -2.06
C ASN A 204 -65.43 -20.39 -2.40
N VAL A 205 -65.55 -19.42 -3.33
CA VAL A 205 -66.86 -18.95 -3.81
C VAL A 205 -67.62 -20.07 -4.53
N ALA A 206 -66.93 -20.83 -5.38
CA ALA A 206 -67.54 -21.98 -6.06
C ALA A 206 -68.05 -23.04 -5.06
N MET A 207 -67.26 -23.34 -4.02
CA MET A 207 -67.67 -24.28 -2.96
C MET A 207 -68.86 -23.76 -2.15
N GLN A 208 -68.91 -22.47 -1.82
CA GLN A 208 -70.08 -21.86 -1.18
C GLN A 208 -71.35 -22.02 -2.02
N GLN A 209 -71.23 -21.89 -3.34
CA GLN A 209 -72.37 -22.08 -4.23
C GLN A 209 -72.81 -23.55 -4.33
N VAL A 210 -71.87 -24.50 -4.26
CA VAL A 210 -72.18 -25.93 -4.15
C VAL A 210 -72.94 -26.23 -2.85
N VAL A 211 -72.47 -25.72 -1.70
CA VAL A 211 -73.14 -25.89 -0.41
C VAL A 211 -74.54 -25.28 -0.43
N GLN A 212 -74.73 -24.09 -0.99
CA GLN A 212 -76.06 -23.48 -1.13
C GLN A 212 -76.99 -24.32 -2.00
N THR A 213 -76.48 -24.91 -3.08
CA THR A 213 -77.24 -25.81 -3.95
C THR A 213 -77.62 -27.09 -3.22
N MET A 214 -76.70 -27.66 -2.43
CA MET A 214 -76.96 -28.84 -1.60
C MET A 214 -78.05 -28.56 -0.56
N GLN A 215 -78.04 -27.42 0.11
CA GLN A 215 -79.11 -27.01 1.04
C GLN A 215 -80.46 -26.87 0.34
N ALA A 216 -80.48 -26.33 -0.89
CA ALA A 216 -81.71 -26.23 -1.67
C ALA A 216 -82.24 -27.61 -2.09
N ILE A 217 -81.36 -28.55 -2.45
CA ILE A 217 -81.71 -29.95 -2.74
C ILE A 217 -82.27 -30.62 -1.49
N GLU A 218 -81.63 -30.46 -0.33
CA GLU A 218 -82.10 -31.04 0.93
C GLU A 218 -83.51 -30.54 1.28
N ALA A 219 -83.76 -29.23 1.15
CA ALA A 219 -85.07 -28.63 1.38
C ALA A 219 -86.14 -29.17 0.41
N ALA A 220 -85.79 -29.34 -0.87
CA ALA A 220 -86.69 -29.92 -1.87
C ALA A 220 -87.00 -31.40 -1.56
N SER A 221 -85.99 -32.19 -1.19
CA SER A 221 -86.13 -33.59 -0.78
C SER A 221 -87.06 -33.74 0.42
N ARG A 222 -86.89 -32.93 1.47
CA ARG A 222 -87.82 -32.94 2.63
C ARG A 222 -89.26 -32.69 2.22
N ARG A 223 -89.48 -31.71 1.33
CA ARG A 223 -90.83 -31.40 0.83
C ARG A 223 -91.44 -32.56 0.03
N ILE A 224 -90.62 -33.30 -0.74
CA ILE A 224 -91.06 -34.52 -1.41
C ILE A 224 -91.39 -35.62 -0.37
N GLY A 225 -90.60 -35.74 0.69
CA GLY A 225 -90.86 -36.65 1.83
C GLY A 225 -92.21 -36.38 2.52
N ASP A 226 -92.56 -35.10 2.71
CA ASP A 226 -93.86 -34.71 3.26
C ASP A 226 -95.01 -35.10 2.31
N ILE A 227 -94.85 -34.82 1.00
CA ILE A 227 -95.86 -35.16 -0.02
C ILE A 227 -96.06 -36.67 -0.12
N THR A 228 -94.97 -37.46 -0.13
CA THR A 228 -95.06 -38.93 -0.18
C THR A 228 -95.73 -39.51 1.05
N THR A 229 -95.55 -38.90 2.23
CA THR A 229 -96.27 -39.28 3.46
C THR A 229 -97.78 -38.99 3.33
N VAL A 230 -98.16 -37.89 2.69
CA VAL A 230 -99.58 -37.61 2.39
C VAL A 230 -100.15 -38.62 1.38
N ILE A 231 -99.40 -38.99 0.34
CA ILE A 231 -99.81 -40.00 -0.65
C ILE A 231 -100.04 -41.36 0.01
N ASP A 232 -99.12 -41.84 0.86
CA ASP A 232 -99.29 -43.10 1.61
C ASP A 232 -100.55 -43.05 2.51
N GLY A 233 -100.84 -41.88 3.11
CA GLY A 233 -102.08 -41.65 3.84
C GLY A 233 -103.34 -41.75 2.95
N ILE A 234 -103.30 -41.18 1.74
CA ILE A 234 -104.40 -41.28 0.76
C ILE A 234 -104.57 -42.74 0.29
N ASP A 235 -103.49 -43.46 0.06
CA ASP A 235 -103.54 -44.86 -0.35
C ASP A 235 -104.11 -45.76 0.74
N PHE A 236 -103.74 -45.52 2.01
CA PHE A 236 -104.34 -46.22 3.14
C PHE A 236 -105.85 -45.96 3.24
N GLN A 237 -106.28 -44.71 3.11
CA GLN A 237 -107.70 -44.35 3.09
C GLN A 237 -108.43 -45.03 1.91
N THR A 238 -107.86 -44.98 0.71
CA THR A 238 -108.40 -45.63 -0.50
C THR A 238 -108.54 -47.14 -0.31
N ASN A 239 -107.54 -47.78 0.31
CA ASN A 239 -107.57 -49.21 0.63
C ASN A 239 -108.68 -49.57 1.64
N ILE A 240 -108.91 -48.74 2.66
CA ILE A 240 -110.03 -48.92 3.60
C ILE A 240 -111.39 -48.69 2.92
N LEU A 241 -111.52 -47.66 2.09
CA LEU A 241 -112.72 -47.40 1.29
C LEU A 241 -113.04 -48.58 0.35
N ALA A 242 -112.03 -49.10 -0.34
CA ALA A 242 -112.16 -50.24 -1.24
C ALA A 242 -112.53 -51.53 -0.50
N LEU A 243 -111.98 -51.76 0.70
CA LEU A 243 -112.39 -52.86 1.57
C LEU A 243 -113.86 -52.73 1.99
N ASN A 244 -114.29 -51.55 2.43
CA ASN A 244 -115.68 -51.29 2.81
C ASN A 244 -116.63 -51.51 1.62
N ALA A 245 -116.25 -51.05 0.43
CA ALA A 245 -117.01 -51.27 -0.81
C ALA A 245 -117.09 -52.76 -1.18
N ALA A 246 -116.00 -53.52 -1.03
CA ALA A 246 -115.99 -54.96 -1.28
C ALA A 246 -116.89 -55.73 -0.30
N VAL A 247 -116.92 -55.32 0.98
CA VAL A 247 -117.81 -55.89 2.00
C VAL A 247 -119.28 -55.60 1.67
N GLU A 248 -119.62 -54.36 1.32
CA GLU A 248 -121.00 -54.00 0.98
C GLU A 248 -121.46 -54.68 -0.34
N ALA A 249 -120.55 -54.82 -1.30
CA ALA A 249 -120.79 -55.58 -2.53
C ALA A 249 -121.04 -57.07 -2.27
N ALA A 250 -120.30 -57.69 -1.33
CA ALA A 250 -120.55 -59.06 -0.90
C ALA A 250 -121.91 -59.21 -0.19
N ARG A 251 -122.35 -58.18 0.54
CA ARG A 251 -123.64 -58.12 1.22
C ARG A 251 -124.83 -58.05 0.25
N ALA A 252 -124.64 -57.45 -0.93
CA ALA A 252 -125.65 -57.34 -1.98
C ALA A 252 -125.83 -58.61 -2.86
N GLY A 253 -125.06 -59.68 -2.62
CA GLY A 253 -125.20 -60.97 -3.32
C GLY A 253 -124.90 -60.91 -4.82
N GLU A 254 -125.71 -61.58 -5.65
CA GLU A 254 -125.47 -61.66 -7.12
C GLU A 254 -125.50 -60.29 -7.81
N GLN A 255 -126.25 -59.31 -7.30
CA GLN A 255 -126.31 -57.96 -7.85
C GLN A 255 -125.04 -57.12 -7.59
N GLY A 256 -124.22 -57.53 -6.62
CA GLY A 256 -122.99 -56.83 -6.21
C GLY A 256 -121.70 -57.34 -6.88
N ARG A 257 -121.74 -58.41 -7.67
CA ARG A 257 -120.52 -59.04 -8.24
C ARG A 257 -119.64 -58.09 -9.04
N GLY A 258 -120.24 -57.22 -9.87
CA GLY A 258 -119.49 -56.23 -10.66
C GLY A 258 -118.78 -55.19 -9.78
N PHE A 259 -119.46 -54.71 -8.73
CA PHE A 259 -118.89 -53.78 -7.75
C PHE A 259 -117.79 -54.42 -6.90
N ALA A 260 -117.93 -55.70 -6.53
CA ALA A 260 -116.91 -56.42 -5.78
C ALA A 260 -115.59 -56.55 -6.57
N VAL A 261 -115.66 -56.78 -7.88
CA VAL A 261 -114.47 -56.84 -8.75
C VAL A 261 -113.78 -55.48 -8.82
N VAL A 262 -114.54 -54.40 -9.06
CA VAL A 262 -113.98 -53.03 -9.10
C VAL A 262 -113.36 -52.67 -7.74
N ALA A 263 -114.03 -52.98 -6.63
CA ALA A 263 -113.49 -52.73 -5.29
C ALA A 263 -112.19 -53.51 -5.02
N SER A 264 -112.09 -54.76 -5.49
CA SER A 264 -110.84 -55.55 -5.40
C SER A 264 -109.71 -54.95 -6.24
N GLU A 265 -110.01 -54.44 -7.43
CA GLU A 265 -109.02 -53.81 -8.31
C GLU A 265 -108.51 -52.47 -7.72
N VAL A 266 -109.43 -51.63 -7.22
CA VAL A 266 -109.08 -50.37 -6.53
C VAL A 266 -108.23 -50.65 -5.30
N ARG A 267 -108.55 -51.70 -4.54
CA ARG A 267 -107.76 -52.11 -3.38
C ARG A 267 -106.34 -52.52 -3.77
N THR A 268 -106.21 -53.33 -4.82
CA THR A 268 -104.91 -53.78 -5.34
C THR A 268 -104.09 -52.59 -5.84
N LEU A 269 -104.72 -51.63 -6.51
CA LEU A 269 -104.07 -50.39 -6.96
C LEU A 269 -103.58 -49.54 -5.79
N ALA A 270 -104.39 -49.37 -4.74
CA ALA A 270 -104.01 -48.63 -3.53
C ALA A 270 -102.82 -49.28 -2.81
N GLN A 271 -102.79 -50.61 -2.70
CA GLN A 271 -101.63 -51.33 -2.12
C GLN A 271 -100.35 -51.16 -2.96
N ARG A 272 -100.48 -51.18 -4.30
CA ARG A 272 -99.34 -50.94 -5.21
C ARG A 272 -98.83 -49.51 -5.09
N SER A 273 -99.73 -48.53 -5.00
CA SER A 273 -99.38 -47.12 -4.83
C SER A 273 -98.67 -46.88 -3.50
N ALA A 274 -99.16 -47.47 -2.39
CA ALA A 274 -98.51 -47.39 -1.08
C ALA A 274 -97.09 -47.97 -1.09
N SER A 275 -96.88 -49.11 -1.77
CA SER A 275 -95.54 -49.70 -1.94
C SER A 275 -94.60 -48.75 -2.69
N ALA A 276 -95.07 -48.16 -3.78
CA ALA A 276 -94.29 -47.20 -4.56
C ALA A 276 -93.98 -45.92 -3.76
N ALA A 277 -94.94 -45.40 -3.00
CA ALA A 277 -94.73 -44.25 -2.11
C ALA A 277 -93.65 -44.53 -1.06
N LYS A 278 -93.62 -45.76 -0.51
CA LYS A 278 -92.61 -46.20 0.46
C LYS A 278 -91.22 -46.35 -0.16
N GLU A 279 -91.11 -46.84 -1.38
CA GLU A 279 -89.85 -46.88 -2.14
C GLU A 279 -89.32 -45.47 -2.42
N ILE A 280 -90.19 -44.54 -2.86
CA ILE A 280 -89.80 -43.13 -3.07
C ILE A 280 -89.32 -42.51 -1.76
N LYS A 281 -90.01 -42.77 -0.64
CA LYS A 281 -89.59 -42.28 0.68
C LYS A 281 -88.18 -42.75 1.05
N GLY A 282 -87.87 -44.03 0.82
CA GLY A 282 -86.51 -44.55 1.01
C GLY A 282 -85.46 -43.84 0.16
N LEU A 283 -85.74 -43.63 -1.13
CA LEU A 283 -84.83 -42.91 -2.03
C LEU A 283 -84.61 -41.44 -1.60
N ILE A 284 -85.63 -40.79 -1.06
CA ILE A 284 -85.55 -39.42 -0.55
C ILE A 284 -84.73 -39.34 0.74
N ASP A 285 -84.92 -40.29 1.65
CA ASP A 285 -84.15 -40.39 2.89
C ASP A 285 -82.66 -40.65 2.60
N ASP A 286 -82.36 -41.56 1.65
CA ASP A 286 -81.01 -41.84 1.18
C ASP A 286 -80.36 -40.63 0.51
N ALA A 287 -81.10 -39.92 -0.36
CA ALA A 287 -80.63 -38.70 -0.99
C ALA A 287 -80.35 -37.59 0.05
N GLY A 288 -81.19 -37.47 1.08
CA GLY A 288 -80.99 -36.55 2.20
C GLY A 288 -79.72 -36.87 2.99
N GLN A 289 -79.47 -38.15 3.28
CA GLN A 289 -78.23 -38.56 3.95
C GLN A 289 -76.98 -38.28 3.11
N GLN A 290 -77.01 -38.56 1.80
CA GLN A 290 -75.88 -38.29 0.92
C GLN A 290 -75.55 -36.79 0.82
N VAL A 291 -76.57 -35.94 0.76
CA VAL A 291 -76.39 -34.47 0.77
C VAL A 291 -75.83 -34.01 2.11
N GLY A 292 -76.30 -34.56 3.24
CA GLY A 292 -75.78 -34.24 4.58
C GLY A 292 -74.35 -34.72 4.85
N GLN A 293 -73.86 -35.72 4.12
CA GLN A 293 -72.45 -36.15 4.16
C GLN A 293 -71.56 -35.32 3.22
N GLY A 294 -72.13 -34.69 2.20
CA GLY A 294 -71.43 -33.89 1.20
C GLY A 294 -71.43 -32.37 1.44
N ALA A 295 -72.17 -31.89 2.45
CA ALA A 295 -72.23 -30.50 2.91
C ALA A 295 -71.31 -30.29 4.12
#